data_AF-F2UJI9-F1
#
_entry.id   AF-F2UJI9-F1
#
_cell.length_a   1.000
_cell.length_b   1.000
_cell.length_c   1.000
_cell.angle_alpha   90.00
_cell.angle_beta   90.00
_cell.angle_gamma   90.00
#
_symmetry.space_group_name_H-M   'P 1'
#
loop_
_entity.id
_entity.type
_entity.pdbx_description
1 polymer ?
#
loop_
_entity_poly.entity_id
_entity_poly.type
_entity_poly.pdbx_seq_one_letter_code
_entity_poly.pdbx_strand_id
1 'polypeptide(L)'
;MSSTERLHPLLEVFTVWDVPTFHLVIEGVLIALLVYVFSLKRYRPKQRNVKLTKQEEEELLREWKPEPLVEPVKEHLPDEGPVVEGVAGVTLTIGGEEKINMGTYNFLGLVGDKRAEKGLEASRSKVVFFKHNDMKDLKAKLEEQAVIDRKDRNKAMATRRFIVVEGIYANTGQICPLDELVKLKYQYKVRLVVEESMSFGVLGASGKGVTEHFNVKMEDVDMVCVSLGMSLGSIGGFCCGRSFVVDHQRLSGQGYCFSASLPPLLANAAISNLNVLDSGEGKDLLRSLRANIAHVQKRVQQIEEFEWSGAPGSAVVHVHISPAAAKRNSISTHNQEDHVLEDMCNKALAEGVAFVRANYIVTEEKFPRRPSIRLAVSAKHTQEHLDQALDVLARIAKTTLSN
;
A
#
# COMPACT_ATOMS: atom_id res chain seq x y z
N MET A 1 -49.94 -6.03 -25.65
CA MET A 1 -49.88 -7.51 -25.63
C MET A 1 -48.57 -7.94 -26.27
N SER A 2 -47.70 -8.55 -25.44
CA SER A 2 -46.41 -9.27 -25.64
C SER A 2 -45.52 -8.85 -26.84
N SER A 3 -44.29 -8.34 -26.73
CA SER A 3 -43.09 -8.68 -25.93
C SER A 3 -42.69 -10.16 -25.97
N THR A 4 -41.43 -10.38 -26.36
CA THR A 4 -40.61 -11.62 -26.31
C THR A 4 -40.68 -12.61 -27.47
N GLU A 5 -40.05 -12.30 -28.61
CA GLU A 5 -39.37 -13.31 -29.44
C GLU A 5 -38.16 -12.68 -30.16
N ARG A 6 -36.98 -12.78 -29.53
CA ARG A 6 -35.65 -12.82 -30.17
C ARG A 6 -34.60 -13.05 -29.09
N LEU A 7 -34.52 -14.28 -28.60
CA LEU A 7 -33.36 -14.80 -27.88
C LEU A 7 -32.48 -15.59 -28.86
N HIS A 8 -31.18 -15.35 -28.78
CA HIS A 8 -30.11 -15.94 -29.58
C HIS A 8 -30.03 -17.49 -29.44
N PRO A 9 -29.42 -18.19 -30.43
CA PRO A 9 -29.35 -19.66 -30.49
C PRO A 9 -28.19 -20.20 -29.61
N LEU A 10 -28.25 -19.99 -28.30
CA LEU A 10 -27.26 -20.51 -27.34
C LEU A 10 -27.86 -21.48 -26.30
N LEU A 11 -29.11 -21.92 -26.51
CA LEU A 11 -29.76 -22.94 -25.71
C LEU A 11 -30.28 -24.06 -26.62
N GLU A 12 -29.37 -24.74 -27.30
CA GLU A 12 -29.61 -26.15 -27.57
C GLU A 12 -29.63 -26.85 -26.22
N VAL A 13 -30.83 -27.21 -25.78
CA VAL A 13 -31.04 -28.10 -24.66
C VAL A 13 -30.39 -29.42 -25.06
N PHE A 14 -29.15 -29.65 -24.64
CA PHE A 14 -28.54 -30.97 -24.69
C PHE A 14 -29.47 -31.90 -23.92
N THR A 15 -30.18 -32.74 -24.66
CA THR A 15 -31.02 -33.76 -24.06
C THR A 15 -30.09 -34.72 -23.33
N VAL A 16 -30.53 -35.28 -22.20
CA VAL A 16 -29.76 -36.24 -21.37
C VAL A 16 -29.23 -37.44 -22.18
N TRP A 17 -29.72 -37.62 -23.41
CA TRP A 17 -29.38 -38.69 -24.34
C TRP A 17 -28.12 -38.42 -25.20
N ASP A 18 -27.62 -37.18 -25.26
CA ASP A 18 -26.42 -36.81 -26.05
C ASP A 18 -25.13 -36.75 -25.20
N VAL A 19 -25.18 -37.22 -23.96
CA VAL A 19 -24.06 -37.17 -23.02
C VAL A 19 -23.08 -38.32 -23.33
N PRO A 20 -21.79 -38.03 -23.63
CA PRO A 20 -20.79 -39.08 -23.85
C PRO A 20 -20.67 -40.00 -22.65
N THR A 21 -20.48 -41.31 -22.88
CA THR A 21 -20.48 -42.35 -21.84
C THR A 21 -19.49 -42.07 -20.71
N PHE A 22 -18.35 -41.45 -20.99
CA PHE A 22 -17.36 -41.08 -19.98
C PHE A 22 -17.89 -40.03 -18.98
N HIS A 23 -18.78 -39.14 -19.41
CA HIS A 23 -19.32 -38.08 -18.59
C HIS A 23 -20.30 -38.63 -17.55
N LEU A 24 -21.13 -39.61 -17.94
CA LEU A 24 -22.00 -40.38 -17.05
C LEU A 24 -21.19 -41.21 -16.05
N VAL A 25 -20.05 -41.77 -16.48
CA VAL A 25 -19.12 -42.48 -15.59
C VAL A 25 -18.51 -41.54 -14.55
N ILE A 26 -18.05 -40.36 -14.95
CA ILE A 26 -17.50 -39.36 -14.03
C ILE A 26 -18.56 -38.87 -13.05
N GLU A 27 -19.78 -38.56 -13.51
CA GLU A 27 -20.89 -38.18 -12.62
C GLU A 27 -21.24 -39.31 -11.65
N GLY A 28 -21.29 -40.56 -12.12
CA GLY A 28 -21.49 -41.72 -11.25
C GLY A 28 -20.41 -41.86 -10.18
N VAL A 29 -19.14 -41.65 -10.53
CA VAL A 29 -18.02 -41.65 -9.58
C VAL A 29 -18.13 -40.50 -8.58
N LEU A 30 -18.49 -39.29 -9.04
CA LEU A 30 -18.66 -38.12 -8.18
C LEU A 30 -19.83 -38.30 -7.20
N ILE A 31 -20.95 -38.85 -7.65
CA ILE A 31 -22.10 -39.16 -6.79
C ILE A 31 -21.72 -40.25 -5.78
N ALA A 32 -21.03 -41.30 -6.20
CA ALA A 32 -20.55 -42.35 -5.30
C ALA A 32 -19.57 -41.79 -4.25
N LEU A 33 -18.69 -40.87 -4.65
CA LEU A 33 -17.73 -40.21 -3.76
C LEU A 33 -18.43 -39.25 -2.80
N LEU A 34 -19.46 -38.53 -3.25
CA LEU A 34 -20.35 -37.72 -2.40
C LEU A 34 -21.06 -38.59 -1.36
N VAL A 35 -21.67 -39.69 -1.79
CA VAL A 35 -22.33 -40.65 -0.89
C VAL A 35 -21.32 -41.21 0.11
N TYR A 36 -20.13 -41.60 -0.34
CA TYR A 36 -19.05 -42.08 0.53
C TYR A 36 -18.64 -41.02 1.56
N VAL A 37 -18.38 -39.78 1.14
CA VAL A 37 -18.00 -38.67 2.03
C VAL A 37 -19.11 -38.33 3.04
N PHE A 38 -20.38 -38.39 2.64
CA PHE A 38 -21.51 -38.20 3.56
C PHE A 38 -21.74 -39.41 4.48
N SER A 39 -21.32 -40.61 4.07
CA SER A 39 -21.40 -41.85 4.85
C SER A 39 -20.24 -42.00 5.84
N LEU A 40 -19.11 -41.34 5.59
CA LEU A 40 -18.03 -41.24 6.57
C LEU A 40 -18.58 -40.55 7.81
N LYS A 41 -18.53 -41.25 8.95
CA LYS A 41 -18.94 -40.69 10.24
C LYS A 41 -18.14 -39.41 10.48
N ARG A 42 -18.78 -38.25 10.33
CA ARG A 42 -18.21 -36.96 10.74
C ARG A 42 -17.73 -37.11 12.18
N TYR A 43 -16.45 -36.84 12.41
CA TYR A 43 -15.94 -36.63 13.74
C TYR A 43 -16.72 -35.46 14.35
N ARG A 44 -17.67 -35.77 15.23
CA ARG A 44 -18.30 -34.79 16.11
C ARG A 44 -17.49 -34.82 17.40
N PRO A 45 -16.68 -33.80 17.69
CA PRO A 45 -16.10 -33.70 19.03
C PRO A 45 -17.27 -33.72 20.02
N LYS A 46 -17.20 -34.60 21.03
CA LYS A 46 -18.17 -34.58 22.13
C LYS A 46 -17.99 -33.24 22.86
N GLN A 47 -18.81 -32.25 22.53
CA GLN A 47 -18.97 -31.10 23.41
C GLN A 47 -19.59 -31.62 24.71
N ARG A 48 -18.75 -31.78 25.74
CA ARG A 48 -19.21 -31.84 27.12
C ARG A 48 -19.83 -30.48 27.42
N ASN A 49 -21.13 -30.34 27.20
CA ASN A 49 -21.90 -29.21 27.73
C ASN A 49 -22.03 -29.41 29.24
N VAL A 50 -20.97 -29.07 29.96
CA VAL A 50 -21.06 -28.86 31.41
C VAL A 50 -21.77 -27.52 31.56
N LYS A 51 -23.05 -27.56 31.94
CA LYS A 51 -23.78 -26.35 32.34
C LYS A 51 -23.29 -25.99 33.72
N LEU A 52 -22.36 -25.05 33.79
CA LEU A 52 -21.86 -24.50 35.04
C LEU A 52 -22.99 -23.72 35.72
N THR A 53 -23.09 -23.86 37.03
CA THR A 53 -23.90 -22.98 37.87
C THR A 53 -23.23 -21.61 37.97
N LYS A 54 -23.99 -20.55 38.27
CA LYS A 54 -23.43 -19.20 38.41
C LYS A 54 -22.32 -19.11 39.46
N GLN A 55 -22.39 -19.94 40.51
CA GLN A 55 -21.33 -20.02 41.51
C GLN A 55 -20.06 -20.66 40.95
N GLU A 56 -20.18 -21.74 40.17
CA GLU A 56 -19.03 -22.35 39.50
C GLU A 56 -18.43 -21.40 38.45
N GLU A 57 -19.24 -20.61 37.75
CA GLU A 57 -18.73 -19.56 36.84
C GLU A 57 -17.94 -18.48 37.60
N GLU A 58 -18.46 -17.98 38.72
CA GLU A 58 -17.75 -16.98 39.54
C GLU A 58 -16.47 -17.53 40.18
N GLU A 59 -16.48 -18.80 40.59
CA GLU A 59 -15.32 -19.49 41.15
C GLU A 59 -14.25 -19.70 40.07
N LEU A 60 -14.64 -20.15 38.88
CA LEU A 60 -13.74 -20.25 37.73
C LEU A 60 -13.19 -18.89 37.32
N LEU A 61 -13.97 -17.81 37.36
CA LEU A 61 -13.49 -16.45 37.06
C LEU A 61 -12.50 -15.94 38.13
N ARG A 62 -12.67 -16.33 39.40
CA ARG A 62 -11.71 -16.01 40.48
C ARG A 62 -10.42 -16.80 40.36
N GLU A 63 -10.52 -18.07 39.96
CA GLU A 63 -9.37 -18.97 39.83
C GLU A 63 -8.63 -18.79 38.50
N TRP A 64 -9.30 -18.22 37.49
CA TRP A 64 -8.71 -18.01 36.17
C TRP A 64 -7.59 -16.97 36.23
N LYS A 65 -6.37 -17.46 36.02
CA LYS A 65 -5.21 -16.63 35.71
C LYS A 65 -4.94 -16.79 34.21
N PRO A 66 -4.98 -15.70 33.41
CA PRO A 66 -4.58 -15.79 32.02
C PRO A 66 -3.14 -16.27 31.95
N GLU A 67 -2.91 -17.37 31.25
CA GLU A 67 -1.55 -17.70 30.85
C GLU A 67 -1.06 -16.58 29.93
N PRO A 68 0.13 -16.02 30.19
CA PRO A 68 0.72 -15.04 29.30
C PRO A 68 0.79 -15.64 27.89
N LEU A 69 0.19 -14.96 26.90
CA LEU A 69 0.27 -15.37 25.48
C LEU A 69 1.72 -15.40 24.97
N VAL A 70 2.65 -14.82 25.75
CA VAL A 70 4.08 -14.73 25.47
C VAL A 70 4.81 -14.80 26.82
N GLU A 71 5.95 -15.50 26.89
CA GLU A 71 6.78 -15.50 28.10
C GLU A 71 7.23 -14.06 28.47
N PRO A 72 7.36 -13.71 29.76
CA PRO A 72 7.92 -12.42 30.15
C PRO A 72 9.35 -12.30 29.61
N VAL A 73 9.60 -11.23 28.84
CA VAL A 73 10.90 -10.93 28.23
C VAL A 73 11.94 -10.78 29.34
N LYS A 74 12.81 -11.79 29.49
CA LYS A 74 13.76 -11.89 30.61
C LYS A 74 14.99 -11.00 30.50
N GLU A 75 15.24 -10.39 29.35
CA GLU A 75 16.32 -9.45 29.10
C GLU A 75 15.89 -8.58 27.93
N HIS A 76 16.11 -7.27 27.99
CA HIS A 76 16.15 -6.47 26.77
C HIS A 76 17.22 -7.13 25.91
N LEU A 77 16.78 -7.79 24.83
CA LEU A 77 17.69 -8.24 23.77
C LEU A 77 18.55 -7.02 23.42
N PRO A 78 19.89 -7.16 23.38
CA PRO A 78 20.74 -6.10 22.87
C PRO A 78 20.21 -5.70 21.48
N ASP A 79 19.79 -4.44 21.35
CA ASP A 79 19.20 -3.88 20.12
C ASP A 79 20.27 -3.58 19.07
N GLU A 80 21.23 -4.49 18.96
CA GLU A 80 22.05 -4.66 17.76
C GLU A 80 21.76 -6.06 17.23
N GLY A 81 20.46 -6.33 17.04
CA GLY A 81 20.01 -7.43 16.23
C GLY A 81 20.65 -7.28 14.86
N PRO A 82 21.27 -8.34 14.33
CA PRO A 82 22.15 -8.14 13.20
C PRO A 82 21.27 -7.85 11.96
N VAL A 83 21.52 -6.71 11.33
CA VAL A 83 20.63 -6.11 10.32
C VAL A 83 20.64 -6.96 9.06
N VAL A 84 19.44 -7.35 8.60
CA VAL A 84 19.28 -8.02 7.32
C VAL A 84 19.38 -6.99 6.21
N GLU A 85 20.41 -7.12 5.39
CA GLU A 85 20.68 -6.29 4.23
C GLU A 85 20.23 -7.04 2.97
N GLY A 86 19.38 -6.39 2.15
CA GLY A 86 18.88 -6.93 0.89
C GLY A 86 17.58 -7.74 1.01
N VAL A 87 17.15 -8.29 -0.13
CA VAL A 87 15.88 -9.04 -0.22
C VAL A 87 16.04 -10.43 0.41
N ALA A 88 15.04 -10.85 1.19
CA ALA A 88 14.99 -12.16 1.84
C ALA A 88 14.93 -13.32 0.81
N GLY A 89 16.10 -13.83 0.42
CA GLY A 89 16.28 -14.96 -0.51
C GLY A 89 16.65 -16.28 0.17
N VAL A 90 17.23 -17.22 -0.57
CA VAL A 90 17.80 -18.48 0.00
C VAL A 90 19.01 -18.18 0.89
N THR A 91 19.74 -17.11 0.57
CA THR A 91 20.74 -16.48 1.42
C THR A 91 20.30 -15.03 1.69
N LEU A 92 20.82 -14.44 2.77
CA LEU A 92 20.64 -13.03 3.09
C LEU A 92 21.93 -12.49 3.71
N THR A 93 22.17 -11.20 3.56
CA THR A 93 23.34 -10.56 4.17
C THR A 93 22.95 -10.09 5.57
N ILE A 94 23.74 -10.44 6.57
CA ILE A 94 23.56 -9.96 7.94
C ILE A 94 24.87 -9.31 8.39
N GLY A 95 24.86 -7.99 8.60
CA GLY A 95 26.03 -7.23 9.05
C GLY A 95 27.21 -7.37 8.08
N GLY A 96 26.96 -7.23 6.78
CA GLY A 96 27.97 -7.34 5.72
C GLY A 96 28.42 -8.76 5.35
N GLU A 97 27.95 -9.81 6.02
CA GLU A 97 28.28 -11.21 5.70
C GLU A 97 27.09 -11.98 5.15
N GLU A 98 27.30 -12.75 4.07
CA GLU A 98 26.27 -13.62 3.51
C GLU A 98 26.01 -14.82 4.43
N LYS A 99 24.74 -15.05 4.77
CA LYS A 99 24.27 -16.15 5.62
C LYS A 99 23.16 -16.93 4.93
N ILE A 100 23.06 -18.23 5.23
CA ILE A 100 21.97 -19.08 4.72
C ILE A 100 20.67 -18.71 5.45
N ASN A 101 19.63 -18.39 4.68
CA ASN A 101 18.34 -17.94 5.19
C ASN A 101 17.39 -19.14 5.42
N MET A 102 17.33 -19.61 6.67
CA MET A 102 16.35 -20.61 7.11
C MET A 102 15.22 -20.00 7.96
N GLY A 103 15.25 -18.68 8.16
CA GLY A 103 14.34 -17.96 9.06
C GLY A 103 13.12 -17.34 8.39
N THR A 104 13.00 -17.48 7.06
CA THR A 104 11.90 -16.86 6.30
C THR A 104 10.98 -17.90 5.71
N TYR A 105 9.69 -17.57 5.67
CA TYR A 105 8.64 -18.39 5.06
C TYR A 105 8.63 -18.29 3.52
N ASN A 106 9.80 -18.15 2.91
CA ASN A 106 10.00 -18.14 1.45
C ASN A 106 10.17 -19.58 0.93
N PHE A 107 9.21 -20.44 1.25
CA PHE A 107 9.31 -21.90 1.03
C PHE A 107 9.56 -22.31 -0.43
N LEU A 108 9.21 -21.44 -1.38
CA LEU A 108 9.37 -21.65 -2.82
C LEU A 108 10.52 -20.82 -3.43
N GLY A 109 11.23 -20.03 -2.62
CA GLY A 109 12.32 -19.17 -3.09
C GLY A 109 11.89 -18.05 -4.03
N LEU A 110 10.62 -17.62 -3.99
CA LEU A 110 10.04 -16.64 -4.93
C LEU A 110 10.14 -15.20 -4.43
N VAL A 111 10.27 -14.99 -3.12
CA VAL A 111 10.60 -13.67 -2.57
C VAL A 111 12.04 -13.35 -2.97
N GLY A 112 12.25 -12.22 -3.67
CA GLY A 112 13.53 -11.85 -4.29
C GLY A 112 13.85 -12.54 -5.62
N ASP A 113 12.95 -13.37 -6.17
CA ASP A 113 13.08 -13.80 -7.56
C ASP A 113 12.85 -12.57 -8.44
N LYS A 114 13.83 -12.24 -9.29
CA LYS A 114 13.71 -11.17 -10.29
C LYS A 114 12.43 -11.32 -11.12
N ARG A 115 11.81 -12.51 -11.23
CA ARG A 115 10.51 -12.76 -11.89
C ARG A 115 9.28 -12.30 -11.12
N ALA A 116 9.36 -12.11 -9.81
CA ALA A 116 8.31 -11.50 -9.01
C ALA A 116 8.43 -9.97 -9.01
N GLU A 117 9.66 -9.44 -8.95
CA GLU A 117 9.99 -8.01 -9.17
C GLU A 117 9.69 -7.55 -10.60
N LYS A 118 9.60 -8.52 -11.52
CA LYS A 118 9.15 -8.34 -12.89
C LYS A 118 7.70 -7.85 -13.01
N GLY A 119 6.93 -7.37 -12.04
CA GLY A 119 5.57 -6.84 -12.32
C GLY A 119 5.49 -5.89 -13.55
N LEU A 120 6.49 -5.00 -13.70
CA LEU A 120 6.71 -4.15 -14.89
C LEU A 120 7.44 -4.84 -16.05
N GLU A 121 8.44 -5.68 -15.80
CA GLU A 121 9.18 -6.41 -16.85
C GLU A 121 8.41 -7.64 -17.43
N ALA A 122 7.60 -8.31 -16.63
CA ALA A 122 6.60 -9.35 -16.95
C ALA A 122 5.44 -8.78 -17.73
N SER A 123 5.08 -7.51 -17.52
CA SER A 123 4.20 -6.81 -18.45
C SER A 123 4.81 -6.74 -19.86
N ARG A 124 6.15 -6.89 -19.97
CA ARG A 124 6.96 -6.74 -21.19
C ARG A 124 6.71 -5.40 -21.90
N SER A 125 6.22 -4.42 -21.16
CA SER A 125 5.91 -3.09 -21.67
C SER A 125 7.17 -2.25 -21.79
N LYS A 126 7.19 -1.35 -22.77
CA LYS A 126 8.21 -0.30 -22.85
C LYS A 126 7.92 0.74 -21.77
N VAL A 127 8.81 0.88 -20.78
CA VAL A 127 8.69 1.88 -19.72
C VAL A 127 9.38 3.17 -20.16
N VAL A 128 8.66 4.30 -20.07
CA VAL A 128 9.20 5.64 -20.34
C VAL A 128 8.93 6.50 -19.11
N PHE A 129 10.00 7.02 -18.52
CA PHE A 129 9.91 7.92 -17.38
C PHE A 129 9.79 9.37 -17.88
N PHE A 130 9.02 10.17 -17.15
CA PHE A 130 8.98 11.63 -17.28
C PHE A 130 9.40 12.25 -15.94
N LYS A 131 9.89 13.49 -15.98
CA LYS A 131 10.31 14.23 -14.79
C LYS A 131 9.16 14.36 -13.80
N HIS A 132 9.48 14.21 -12.51
CA HIS A 132 8.51 14.22 -11.42
C HIS A 132 7.61 15.47 -11.47
N ASN A 133 6.29 15.26 -11.55
CA ASN A 133 5.27 16.29 -11.67
C ASN A 133 5.43 17.30 -12.84
N ASP A 134 6.28 17.00 -13.83
CA ASP A 134 6.52 17.88 -14.98
C ASP A 134 5.62 17.48 -16.17
N MET A 135 4.48 18.18 -16.29
CA MET A 135 3.54 17.93 -17.39
C MET A 135 4.08 18.33 -18.76
N LYS A 136 5.09 19.21 -18.83
CA LYS A 136 5.74 19.58 -20.10
C LYS A 136 6.62 18.45 -20.59
N ASP A 137 7.41 17.84 -19.69
CA ASP A 137 8.21 16.67 -20.04
C ASP A 137 7.32 15.47 -20.41
N LEU A 138 6.25 15.20 -19.64
CA LEU A 138 5.26 14.17 -19.99
C LEU A 138 4.66 14.42 -21.38
N LYS A 139 4.23 15.66 -21.66
CA LYS A 139 3.71 16.03 -22.97
C LYS A 139 4.73 15.77 -24.09
N ALA A 140 5.99 16.13 -23.90
CA ALA A 140 7.04 15.86 -24.88
C ALA A 140 7.22 14.35 -25.15
N LYS A 141 7.17 13.50 -24.11
CA LYS A 141 7.20 12.03 -24.29
C LYS A 141 5.99 11.50 -25.05
N LEU A 142 4.81 12.04 -24.78
CA LEU A 142 3.58 11.67 -25.47
C LEU A 142 3.60 12.11 -26.95
N GLU A 143 4.16 13.29 -27.25
CA GLU A 143 4.36 13.78 -28.62
C GLU A 143 5.35 12.91 -29.39
N GLU A 144 6.48 12.54 -28.78
CA GLU A 144 7.45 11.61 -29.35
C GLU A 144 6.79 10.27 -29.67
N GLN A 145 6.02 9.72 -28.74
CA GLN A 145 5.30 8.47 -28.96
C GLN A 145 4.24 8.60 -30.06
N ALA A 146 3.53 9.73 -30.14
CA ALA A 146 2.57 9.98 -31.20
C ALA A 146 3.22 10.03 -32.60
N VAL A 147 4.45 10.56 -32.72
CA VAL A 147 5.22 10.51 -33.96
C VAL A 147 5.57 9.08 -34.35
N ILE A 148 5.95 8.23 -33.38
CA ILE A 148 6.23 6.80 -33.61
C ILE A 148 4.95 6.09 -34.08
N ASP A 149 3.82 6.36 -33.44
CA ASP A 149 2.53 5.73 -33.73
C ASP A 149 2.00 6.06 -35.12
N ARG A 150 2.34 7.24 -35.66
CA ARG A 150 2.00 7.63 -37.04
C ARG A 150 2.71 6.77 -38.08
N LYS A 151 3.89 6.22 -37.76
CA LYS A 151 4.67 5.38 -38.69
C LYS A 151 4.05 3.98 -38.85
N ASP A 152 3.41 3.45 -37.81
CA ASP A 152 2.74 2.14 -37.83
C ASP A 152 1.43 2.21 -37.04
N ARG A 153 0.37 2.61 -37.77
CA ARG A 153 -0.97 2.78 -37.19
C ARG A 153 -1.57 1.47 -36.69
N ASN A 154 -1.27 0.35 -37.35
CA ASN A 154 -1.83 -0.95 -36.98
C ASN A 154 -1.27 -1.41 -35.63
N LYS A 155 0.04 -1.32 -35.46
CA LYS A 155 0.68 -1.57 -34.16
C LYS A 155 0.22 -0.58 -33.10
N ALA A 156 0.04 0.68 -33.46
CA ALA A 156 -0.39 1.71 -32.51
C ALA A 156 -1.79 1.42 -31.94
N MET A 157 -2.74 0.97 -32.76
CA MET A 157 -4.10 0.59 -32.34
C MET A 157 -4.13 -0.67 -31.45
N ALA A 158 -3.24 -1.63 -31.72
CA ALA A 158 -3.10 -2.83 -30.90
C ALA A 158 -2.41 -2.54 -29.54
N THR A 159 -1.52 -1.57 -29.49
CA THR A 159 -0.72 -1.25 -28.30
C THR A 159 -1.53 -0.43 -27.30
N ARG A 160 -1.62 -0.90 -26.06
CA ARG A 160 -2.19 -0.16 -24.93
C ARG A 160 -1.12 0.71 -24.29
N ARG A 161 -1.46 1.95 -23.93
CA ARG A 161 -0.57 2.92 -23.29
C ARG A 161 -1.19 3.38 -22.00
N PHE A 162 -0.36 3.50 -20.97
CA PHE A 162 -0.78 3.88 -19.63
C PHE A 162 0.16 4.97 -19.11
N ILE A 163 -0.42 5.99 -18.50
CA ILE A 163 0.25 6.88 -17.56
C ILE A 163 0.00 6.27 -16.18
N VAL A 164 1.06 6.07 -15.40
CA VAL A 164 0.98 5.57 -14.02
C VAL A 164 1.57 6.64 -13.11
N VAL A 165 0.81 7.05 -12.10
CA VAL A 165 1.21 8.06 -11.11
C VAL A 165 0.75 7.66 -9.72
N GLU A 166 1.38 8.23 -8.69
CA GLU A 166 0.88 8.19 -7.32
C GLU A 166 0.03 9.44 -7.05
N GLY A 167 -1.01 9.29 -6.24
CA GLY A 167 -1.89 10.37 -5.83
C GLY A 167 -1.14 11.38 -4.94
N ILE A 168 -0.66 10.89 -3.80
CA ILE A 168 0.43 11.51 -3.04
C ILE A 168 1.67 10.62 -3.24
N TYR A 169 2.76 11.20 -3.71
CA TYR A 169 4.01 10.47 -3.89
C TYR A 169 4.66 10.19 -2.53
N ALA A 170 4.83 8.91 -2.19
CA ALA A 170 5.31 8.50 -0.86
C ALA A 170 6.74 9.00 -0.53
N ASN A 171 7.53 9.33 -1.56
CA ASN A 171 8.94 9.73 -1.45
C ASN A 171 9.17 11.24 -1.58
N THR A 172 8.12 12.03 -1.86
CA THR A 172 8.24 13.50 -1.96
C THR A 172 7.13 14.25 -1.25
N GLY A 173 6.06 13.56 -0.84
CA GLY A 173 4.85 14.15 -0.29
C GLY A 173 4.09 15.07 -1.26
N GLN A 174 4.52 15.17 -2.53
CA GLN A 174 3.85 15.97 -3.55
C GLN A 174 2.55 15.28 -3.99
N ILE A 175 1.60 16.08 -4.46
CA ILE A 175 0.34 15.59 -5.05
C ILE A 175 0.49 15.61 -6.58
N CYS A 176 0.03 14.57 -7.29
CA CYS A 176 0.05 14.61 -8.75
C CYS A 176 -0.95 15.64 -9.30
N PRO A 177 -0.63 16.36 -10.40
CA PRO A 177 -1.54 17.32 -11.03
C PRO A 177 -2.61 16.58 -11.85
N LEU A 178 -3.59 15.97 -11.18
CA LEU A 178 -4.55 15.06 -11.83
C LEU A 178 -5.35 15.73 -12.94
N ASP A 179 -5.75 16.99 -12.76
CA ASP A 179 -6.54 17.72 -13.76
C ASP A 179 -5.75 17.89 -15.09
N GLU A 180 -4.46 18.16 -15.03
CA GLU A 180 -3.57 18.23 -16.20
C GLU A 180 -3.31 16.85 -16.82
N LEU A 181 -3.11 15.82 -15.98
CA LEU A 181 -2.95 14.44 -16.41
C LEU A 181 -4.17 13.96 -17.20
N VAL A 182 -5.38 14.30 -16.76
CA VAL A 182 -6.63 13.96 -17.46
C VAL A 182 -6.72 14.69 -18.80
N LYS A 183 -6.31 15.96 -18.89
CA LYS A 183 -6.26 16.68 -20.19
C LYS A 183 -5.34 15.96 -21.19
N LEU A 184 -4.13 15.59 -20.75
CA LEU A 184 -3.17 14.86 -21.58
C LEU A 184 -3.66 13.45 -21.93
N LYS A 185 -4.30 12.76 -20.99
CA LYS A 185 -4.94 11.45 -21.21
C LYS A 185 -5.87 11.50 -22.41
N TYR A 186 -6.81 12.44 -22.44
CA TYR A 186 -7.76 12.59 -23.55
C TYR A 186 -7.10 13.04 -24.84
N GLN A 187 -6.18 14.00 -24.77
CA GLN A 187 -5.46 14.52 -25.93
C GLN A 187 -4.69 13.42 -26.67
N TYR A 188 -3.98 12.55 -25.93
CA TYR A 188 -3.12 11.50 -26.49
C TYR A 188 -3.75 10.11 -26.48
N LYS A 189 -5.01 9.99 -26.02
CA LYS A 189 -5.78 8.73 -25.97
C LYS A 189 -5.07 7.61 -25.23
N VAL A 190 -4.39 7.96 -24.14
CA VAL A 190 -3.74 7.02 -23.23
C VAL A 190 -4.66 6.69 -22.06
N ARG A 191 -4.36 5.62 -21.31
CA ARG A 191 -5.07 5.28 -20.07
C ARG A 191 -4.34 5.87 -18.87
N LEU A 192 -5.05 6.10 -17.78
CA LEU A 192 -4.52 6.65 -16.54
C LEU A 192 -4.76 5.66 -15.40
N VAL A 193 -3.67 5.27 -14.74
CA VAL A 193 -3.65 4.48 -13.51
C VAL A 193 -3.14 5.38 -12.39
N VAL A 194 -3.88 5.46 -11.30
CA VAL A 194 -3.49 6.24 -10.11
C VAL A 194 -3.35 5.29 -8.93
N GLU A 195 -2.17 5.27 -8.33
CA GLU A 195 -1.91 4.63 -7.03
C GLU A 195 -2.31 5.63 -5.93
N GLU A 196 -3.26 5.29 -5.07
CA GLU A 196 -3.89 6.21 -4.12
C GLU A 196 -3.66 5.79 -2.66
N SER A 197 -2.70 4.90 -2.37
CA SER A 197 -2.46 4.41 -0.99
C SER A 197 -2.19 5.54 0.02
N MET A 198 -1.50 6.60 -0.41
CA MET A 198 -1.16 7.73 0.46
C MET A 198 -2.21 8.86 0.46
N SER A 199 -3.13 8.87 -0.51
CA SER A 199 -4.14 9.93 -0.69
C SER A 199 -5.56 9.50 -0.34
N PHE A 200 -5.89 8.22 -0.46
CA PHE A 200 -7.16 7.66 -0.01
C PHE A 200 -7.25 7.72 1.53
N GLY A 201 -8.35 8.23 2.04
CA GLY A 201 -8.56 8.58 3.45
C GLY A 201 -7.86 9.87 3.90
N VAL A 202 -7.27 10.64 2.97
CA VAL A 202 -6.52 11.87 3.28
C VAL A 202 -7.03 13.06 2.46
N LEU A 203 -7.05 12.93 1.14
CA LEU A 203 -7.40 13.99 0.20
C LEU A 203 -8.88 13.97 -0.19
N GLY A 204 -9.38 15.14 -0.60
CA GLY A 204 -10.80 15.34 -0.94
C GLY A 204 -11.66 15.59 0.30
N ALA A 205 -12.87 16.13 0.12
CA ALA A 205 -13.76 16.50 1.23
C ALA A 205 -14.16 15.30 2.10
N SER A 206 -14.41 14.14 1.47
CA SER A 206 -14.78 12.87 2.10
C SER A 206 -13.65 11.83 2.14
N GLY A 207 -12.42 12.23 1.79
CA GLY A 207 -11.27 11.33 1.86
C GLY A 207 -11.21 10.34 0.69
N LYS A 208 -11.86 10.62 -0.44
CA LYS A 208 -11.88 9.70 -1.59
C LYS A 208 -10.61 9.74 -2.44
N GLY A 209 -9.66 10.61 -2.08
CA GLY A 209 -8.38 10.71 -2.76
C GLY A 209 -8.30 11.87 -3.75
N VAL A 210 -7.42 11.75 -4.73
CA VAL A 210 -7.02 12.89 -5.57
C VAL A 210 -8.09 13.25 -6.59
N THR A 211 -8.92 12.29 -7.00
CA THR A 211 -10.09 12.53 -7.85
C THR A 211 -11.04 13.55 -7.23
N GLU A 212 -11.41 13.35 -5.96
CA GLU A 212 -12.24 14.30 -5.22
C GLU A 212 -11.49 15.62 -4.95
N HIS A 213 -10.19 15.57 -4.66
CA HIS A 213 -9.37 16.76 -4.43
C HIS A 213 -9.36 17.74 -5.62
N PHE A 214 -9.24 17.22 -6.85
CA PHE A 214 -9.24 18.03 -8.07
C PHE A 214 -10.62 18.18 -8.71
N ASN A 215 -11.69 17.67 -8.07
CA ASN A 215 -13.03 17.62 -8.66
C ASN A 215 -13.05 16.94 -10.04
N VAL A 216 -12.24 15.90 -10.19
CA VAL A 216 -12.17 15.03 -11.37
C VAL A 216 -13.11 13.86 -11.17
N LYS A 217 -13.87 13.51 -12.21
CA LYS A 217 -14.80 12.39 -12.16
C LYS A 217 -14.02 11.08 -12.11
N MET A 218 -14.47 10.13 -11.30
CA MET A 218 -13.83 8.81 -11.19
C MET A 218 -13.74 8.10 -12.55
N GLU A 219 -14.70 8.33 -13.46
CA GLU A 219 -14.72 7.75 -14.81
C GLU A 219 -13.60 8.26 -15.73
N ASP A 220 -12.97 9.38 -15.37
CA ASP A 220 -11.83 9.97 -16.09
C ASP A 220 -10.50 9.32 -15.65
N VAL A 221 -10.50 8.48 -14.63
CA VAL A 221 -9.37 7.62 -14.22
C VAL A 221 -9.70 6.16 -14.59
N ASP A 222 -8.85 5.49 -15.38
CA ASP A 222 -9.19 4.14 -15.87
C ASP A 222 -9.01 3.07 -14.80
N MET A 223 -8.10 3.31 -13.86
CA MET A 223 -7.80 2.40 -12.77
C MET A 223 -7.26 3.17 -11.57
N VAL A 224 -7.79 2.89 -10.39
CA VAL A 224 -7.26 3.35 -9.10
C VAL A 224 -6.82 2.13 -8.30
N CYS A 225 -5.61 2.16 -7.75
CA CYS A 225 -5.08 1.12 -6.88
C CYS A 225 -4.90 1.70 -5.48
N VAL A 226 -5.29 0.97 -4.43
CA VAL A 226 -5.20 1.44 -3.04
C VAL A 226 -4.78 0.29 -2.14
N SER A 227 -3.83 0.54 -1.24
CA SER A 227 -3.50 -0.33 -0.12
C SER A 227 -4.52 -0.17 1.01
N LEU A 228 -4.97 -1.30 1.56
CA LEU A 228 -5.78 -1.34 2.78
C LEU A 228 -4.94 -1.08 4.04
N GLY A 229 -3.61 -1.08 3.93
CA GLY A 229 -2.68 -0.94 5.07
C GLY A 229 -2.45 0.48 5.55
N MET A 230 -2.85 1.48 4.78
CA MET A 230 -2.66 2.89 5.14
C MET A 230 -3.86 3.37 5.96
N SER A 231 -4.65 4.30 5.42
CA SER A 231 -5.80 4.91 6.11
C SER A 231 -6.88 3.92 6.55
N LEU A 232 -6.91 2.71 5.99
CA LEU A 232 -7.90 1.69 6.30
C LEU A 232 -7.44 0.66 7.36
N GLY A 233 -6.21 0.76 7.87
CA GLY A 233 -5.75 0.00 9.04
C GLY A 233 -5.94 -1.52 8.96
N SER A 234 -5.89 -2.10 7.76
CA SER A 234 -6.01 -3.54 7.51
C SER A 234 -4.81 -4.03 6.69
N ILE A 235 -4.94 -5.10 5.92
CA ILE A 235 -3.91 -5.59 5.01
C ILE A 235 -4.54 -5.98 3.68
N GLY A 236 -3.75 -5.91 2.61
CA GLY A 236 -4.18 -6.16 1.24
C GLY A 236 -4.36 -4.86 0.46
N GLY A 237 -5.08 -4.94 -0.65
CA GLY A 237 -5.33 -3.79 -1.51
C GLY A 237 -6.55 -4.03 -2.38
N PHE A 238 -7.08 -2.96 -2.95
CA PHE A 238 -8.15 -3.02 -3.94
C PHE A 238 -7.79 -2.21 -5.18
N CYS A 239 -8.47 -2.56 -6.27
CA CYS A 239 -8.41 -1.86 -7.53
C CYS A 239 -9.84 -1.45 -7.92
N CYS A 240 -10.02 -0.19 -8.26
CA CYS A 240 -11.29 0.36 -8.75
C CYS A 240 -11.14 0.76 -10.22
N GLY A 241 -12.16 0.51 -11.03
CA GLY A 241 -12.21 0.87 -12.43
C GLY A 241 -13.56 0.47 -13.02
N ARG A 242 -13.69 0.58 -14.35
CA ARG A 242 -14.89 0.07 -15.04
C ARG A 242 -15.01 -1.45 -14.84
N SER A 243 -16.24 -1.97 -14.79
CA SER A 243 -16.50 -3.40 -14.54
C SER A 243 -15.65 -4.31 -15.43
N PHE A 244 -15.59 -4.07 -16.73
CA PHE A 244 -14.77 -4.89 -17.64
C PHE A 244 -13.26 -4.84 -17.36
N VAL A 245 -12.75 -3.76 -16.76
CA VAL A 245 -11.35 -3.65 -16.33
C VAL A 245 -11.13 -4.54 -15.11
N VAL A 246 -12.04 -4.47 -14.13
CA VAL A 246 -12.00 -5.28 -12.91
C VAL A 246 -12.17 -6.77 -13.25
N ASP A 247 -13.13 -7.12 -14.10
CA ASP A 247 -13.38 -8.49 -14.53
C ASP A 247 -12.16 -9.07 -15.26
N HIS A 248 -11.51 -8.28 -16.13
CA HIS A 248 -10.28 -8.70 -16.77
C HIS A 248 -9.17 -8.99 -15.76
N GLN A 249 -8.99 -8.13 -14.75
CA GLN A 249 -8.02 -8.38 -13.67
C GLN A 249 -8.34 -9.64 -12.87
N ARG A 250 -9.62 -9.91 -12.59
CA ARG A 250 -10.05 -11.10 -11.85
C ARG A 250 -9.87 -12.40 -12.62
N LEU A 251 -10.05 -12.36 -13.95
CA LEU A 251 -9.94 -13.54 -14.82
C LEU A 251 -8.51 -13.80 -15.29
N SER A 252 -7.70 -12.76 -15.48
CA SER A 252 -6.38 -12.85 -16.10
C SER A 252 -5.21 -12.49 -15.18
N GLY A 253 -5.48 -11.86 -14.04
CA GLY A 253 -4.45 -11.47 -13.07
C GLY A 253 -3.91 -12.68 -12.33
N GLN A 254 -2.70 -13.12 -12.65
CA GLN A 254 -2.07 -14.29 -12.01
C GLN A 254 -2.00 -14.14 -10.48
N GLY A 255 -1.66 -12.95 -9.99
CA GLY A 255 -1.62 -12.67 -8.55
C GLY A 255 -2.99 -12.71 -7.87
N TYR A 256 -4.08 -12.54 -8.62
CA TYR A 256 -5.44 -12.69 -8.10
C TYR A 256 -5.90 -14.16 -8.16
N CYS A 257 -5.66 -14.85 -9.28
CA CYS A 257 -6.11 -16.23 -9.49
C CYS A 257 -5.35 -17.27 -8.65
N PHE A 258 -4.05 -17.05 -8.40
CA PHE A 258 -3.16 -18.03 -7.77
C PHE A 258 -2.70 -17.63 -6.37
N SER A 259 -3.42 -16.71 -5.72
CA SER A 259 -3.19 -16.31 -4.34
C SER A 259 -4.41 -16.62 -3.46
N ALA A 260 -4.17 -16.90 -2.18
CA ALA A 260 -5.25 -17.06 -1.21
C ALA A 260 -6.00 -15.72 -1.03
N SER A 261 -7.31 -15.80 -0.84
CA SER A 261 -8.13 -14.62 -0.53
C SER A 261 -7.75 -14.02 0.83
N LEU A 262 -7.98 -12.72 0.98
CA LEU A 262 -7.80 -12.02 2.26
C LEU A 262 -8.62 -12.70 3.38
N PRO A 263 -8.04 -12.94 4.57
CA PRO A 263 -8.78 -13.51 5.70
C PRO A 263 -10.04 -12.70 6.04
N PRO A 264 -11.18 -13.34 6.33
CA PRO A 264 -12.45 -12.63 6.57
C PRO A 264 -12.39 -11.55 7.66
N LEU A 265 -11.58 -11.77 8.70
CA LEU A 265 -11.35 -10.79 9.77
C LEU A 265 -10.79 -9.47 9.22
N LEU A 266 -9.77 -9.55 8.36
CA LEU A 266 -9.09 -8.40 7.79
C LEU A 266 -9.97 -7.68 6.76
N ALA A 267 -10.75 -8.44 5.99
CA ALA A 267 -11.76 -7.88 5.09
C ALA A 267 -12.82 -7.10 5.88
N ASN A 268 -13.30 -7.65 6.99
CA ASN A 268 -14.31 -6.98 7.83
C ASN A 268 -13.76 -5.73 8.53
N ALA A 269 -12.48 -5.74 8.94
CA ALA A 269 -11.81 -4.56 9.47
C ALA A 269 -11.76 -3.43 8.43
N ALA A 270 -11.41 -3.75 7.18
CA ALA A 270 -11.40 -2.78 6.08
C ALA A 270 -12.80 -2.21 5.78
N ILE A 271 -13.83 -3.07 5.73
CA ILE A 271 -15.23 -2.64 5.55
C ILE A 271 -15.67 -1.71 6.68
N SER A 272 -15.33 -2.04 7.92
CA SER A 272 -15.68 -1.23 9.09
C SER A 272 -15.03 0.16 9.01
N ASN A 273 -13.75 0.24 8.64
CA ASN A 273 -13.05 1.51 8.50
C ASN A 273 -13.54 2.34 7.30
N LEU A 274 -13.98 1.71 6.21
CA LEU A 274 -14.69 2.40 5.12
C LEU A 274 -16.01 3.01 5.59
N ASN A 275 -16.79 2.28 6.41
CA ASN A 275 -18.03 2.80 6.99
C ASN A 275 -17.77 3.99 7.93
N VAL A 276 -16.70 3.94 8.73
CA VAL A 276 -16.28 5.07 9.57
C VAL A 276 -15.90 6.27 8.70
N LEU A 277 -15.12 6.06 7.63
CA LEU A 277 -14.72 7.13 6.72
C LEU A 277 -15.92 7.85 6.07
N ASP A 278 -16.98 7.12 5.70
CA ASP A 278 -18.20 7.68 5.10
C ASP A 278 -19.17 8.31 6.13
N SER A 279 -18.94 8.08 7.43
CA SER A 279 -19.78 8.58 8.51
C SER A 279 -19.48 10.03 8.92
N GLY A 280 -20.28 10.57 9.86
CA GLY A 280 -19.97 11.85 10.51
C GLY A 280 -18.63 11.85 11.26
N GLU A 281 -18.28 10.73 11.90
CA GLU A 281 -17.00 10.55 12.58
C GLU A 281 -15.82 10.69 11.60
N GLY A 282 -15.92 10.07 10.42
CA GLY A 282 -14.91 10.19 9.37
C GLY A 282 -14.68 11.62 8.92
N LYS A 283 -15.74 12.43 8.80
CA LYS A 283 -15.61 13.86 8.47
C LYS A 283 -14.88 14.64 9.56
N ASP A 284 -15.09 14.28 10.82
CA ASP A 284 -14.42 14.92 11.95
C ASP A 284 -12.93 14.53 11.99
N LEU A 285 -12.63 13.24 11.78
CA LEU A 285 -11.25 12.74 11.64
C LEU A 285 -10.50 13.44 10.50
N LEU A 286 -11.14 13.61 9.33
CA LEU A 286 -10.55 14.33 8.20
C LEU A 286 -10.31 15.81 8.50
N ARG A 287 -11.20 16.49 9.23
CA ARG A 287 -10.96 17.87 9.68
C ARG A 287 -9.76 17.95 10.62
N SER A 288 -9.69 17.06 11.61
CA SER A 288 -8.55 16.99 12.54
C SER A 288 -7.24 16.69 11.82
N LEU A 289 -7.24 15.73 10.88
CA LEU A 289 -6.08 15.40 10.07
C LEU A 289 -5.56 16.62 9.29
N ARG A 290 -6.46 17.34 8.59
CA ARG A 290 -6.07 18.54 7.83
C ARG A 290 -5.49 19.64 8.72
N ALA A 291 -6.08 19.86 9.90
CA ALA A 291 -5.58 20.81 10.87
C ALA A 291 -4.17 20.40 11.38
N ASN A 292 -3.99 19.12 11.70
CA ASN A 292 -2.72 18.57 12.15
C ASN A 292 -1.63 18.66 11.07
N ILE A 293 -1.96 18.34 9.82
CA ILE A 293 -1.03 18.47 8.68
C ILE A 293 -0.56 19.92 8.54
N ALA A 294 -1.50 20.88 8.51
CA ALA A 294 -1.18 22.29 8.39
C ALA A 294 -0.32 22.78 9.57
N HIS A 295 -0.61 22.29 10.78
CA HIS A 295 0.16 22.60 11.98
C HIS A 295 1.60 22.07 11.90
N VAL A 296 1.80 20.80 11.56
CA VAL A 296 3.14 20.21 11.39
C VAL A 296 3.94 20.92 10.31
N GLN A 297 3.34 21.18 9.14
CA GLN A 297 4.01 21.89 8.04
C GLN A 297 4.47 23.29 8.47
N LYS A 298 3.60 24.04 9.19
CA LYS A 298 3.94 25.36 9.73
C LYS A 298 5.04 25.29 10.79
N ARG A 299 4.96 24.33 11.71
CA ARG A 299 5.94 24.17 12.79
C ARG A 299 7.31 23.78 12.25
N VAL A 300 7.39 22.82 11.33
CA VAL A 300 8.66 22.43 10.70
C VAL A 300 9.29 23.61 9.96
N GLN A 301 8.50 24.42 9.26
CA GLN A 301 9.00 25.63 8.58
C GLN A 301 9.61 26.67 9.54
N GLN A 302 9.27 26.64 10.83
CA GLN A 302 9.82 27.55 11.85
C GLN A 302 11.13 27.05 12.46
N ILE A 303 11.55 25.82 12.18
CA ILE A 303 12.80 25.24 12.69
C ILE A 303 13.91 25.54 11.68
N GLU A 304 14.85 26.42 12.02
CA GLU A 304 15.91 26.91 11.11
C GLU A 304 16.81 25.79 10.58
N GLU A 305 17.00 24.75 11.39
CA GLU A 305 17.83 23.58 11.07
C GLU A 305 17.25 22.75 9.93
N PHE A 306 15.96 22.93 9.60
CA PHE A 306 15.26 22.10 8.64
C PHE A 306 14.60 22.89 7.52
N GLU A 307 14.41 22.21 6.40
CA GLU A 307 13.41 22.53 5.40
C GLU A 307 12.50 21.32 5.20
N TRP A 308 11.38 21.49 4.50
CA TRP A 308 10.49 20.38 4.22
C TRP A 308 10.09 20.32 2.76
N SER A 309 9.80 19.10 2.30
CA SER A 309 9.17 18.86 1.00
C SER A 309 7.84 18.11 1.15
N GLY A 310 6.89 18.48 0.31
CA GLY A 310 5.52 17.98 0.30
C GLY A 310 4.57 18.99 -0.32
N ALA A 311 3.29 18.64 -0.42
CA ALA A 311 2.24 19.55 -0.84
C ALA A 311 1.32 19.94 0.33
N PRO A 312 0.72 21.14 0.31
CA PRO A 312 -0.35 21.49 1.26
C PRO A 312 -1.45 20.42 1.28
N GLY A 313 -1.82 19.96 2.47
CA GLY A 313 -2.83 18.90 2.65
C GLY A 313 -2.32 17.46 2.48
N SER A 314 -1.04 17.26 2.15
CA SER A 314 -0.42 15.92 2.17
C SER A 314 -0.15 15.46 3.59
N ALA A 315 -0.55 14.22 3.93
CA ALA A 315 -0.21 13.59 5.21
C ALA A 315 1.25 13.11 5.29
N VAL A 316 1.99 13.20 4.18
CA VAL A 316 3.39 12.83 4.07
C VAL A 316 4.23 14.09 4.02
N VAL A 317 5.02 14.32 5.07
CA VAL A 317 5.93 15.47 5.16
C VAL A 317 7.36 14.95 5.26
N HIS A 318 8.21 15.33 4.32
CA HIS A 318 9.64 15.02 4.38
C HIS A 318 10.38 16.19 4.99
N VAL A 319 11.12 15.95 6.07
CA VAL A 319 11.96 16.94 6.74
C VAL A 319 13.42 16.68 6.33
N HIS A 320 14.05 17.69 5.73
CA HIS A 320 15.44 17.66 5.28
C HIS A 320 16.26 18.65 6.12
N ILE A 321 17.58 18.42 6.24
CA ILE A 321 18.46 19.42 6.83
C ILE A 321 18.46 20.66 5.92
N SER A 322 18.32 21.86 6.47
CA SER A 322 18.28 23.06 5.63
C SER A 322 19.63 23.28 4.92
N PRO A 323 19.68 23.84 3.70
CA PRO A 323 20.95 24.09 3.01
C PRO A 323 21.91 24.97 3.83
N ALA A 324 21.36 25.89 4.63
CA ALA A 324 22.13 26.71 5.55
C ALA A 324 22.76 25.87 6.67
N ALA A 325 21.98 24.99 7.32
CA ALA A 325 22.47 24.11 8.36
C ALA A 325 23.48 23.08 7.83
N ALA A 326 23.23 22.50 6.66
CA ALA A 326 24.16 21.58 6.00
C ALA A 326 25.51 22.27 5.70
N LYS A 327 25.47 23.49 5.17
CA LYS A 327 26.68 24.29 4.91
C LYS A 327 27.45 24.65 6.18
N ARG A 328 26.75 25.06 7.26
CA ARG A 328 27.39 25.38 8.54
C ARG A 328 28.14 24.19 9.14
N ASN A 329 27.63 22.98 8.92
CA ASN A 329 28.15 21.74 9.51
C ASN A 329 28.96 20.89 8.53
N SER A 330 29.39 21.46 7.39
CA SER A 330 30.17 20.75 6.36
C SER A 330 29.54 19.43 5.86
N ILE A 331 28.21 19.33 5.92
CA ILE A 331 27.45 18.20 5.38
C ILE A 331 27.30 18.43 3.89
N SER A 332 27.98 17.61 3.08
CA SER A 332 28.06 17.80 1.62
C SER A 332 27.68 16.56 0.82
N THR A 333 27.62 15.40 1.47
CA THR A 333 27.31 14.12 0.82
C THR A 333 25.99 13.55 1.32
N HIS A 334 25.35 12.74 0.47
CA HIS A 334 24.13 12.01 0.81
C HIS A 334 24.31 11.19 2.09
N ASN A 335 25.38 10.39 2.19
CA ASN A 335 25.62 9.52 3.34
C ASN A 335 25.85 10.31 4.63
N GLN A 336 26.52 11.46 4.58
CA GLN A 336 26.67 12.32 5.75
C GLN A 336 25.32 12.86 6.22
N GLU A 337 24.50 13.37 5.30
CA GLU A 337 23.16 13.86 5.63
C GLU A 337 22.29 12.74 6.22
N ASP A 338 22.37 11.54 5.63
CA ASP A 338 21.65 10.35 6.03
C ASP A 338 22.00 9.89 7.46
N HIS A 339 23.31 9.78 7.76
CA HIS A 339 23.79 9.42 9.09
C HIS A 339 23.42 10.44 10.16
N VAL A 340 23.48 11.74 9.83
CA VAL A 340 23.07 12.80 10.78
C VAL A 340 21.58 12.70 11.09
N LEU A 341 20.73 12.45 10.08
CA LEU A 341 19.30 12.26 10.30
C LEU A 341 19.00 10.99 11.11
N GLU A 342 19.74 9.90 10.87
CA GLU A 342 19.64 8.66 11.65
C GLU A 342 20.01 8.86 13.12
N ASP A 343 21.12 9.55 13.39
CA ASP A 343 21.54 9.93 14.74
C ASP A 343 20.47 10.81 15.43
N MET A 344 19.87 11.77 14.71
CA MET A 344 18.73 12.54 15.23
C MET A 344 17.53 11.65 15.57
N CYS A 345 17.18 10.67 14.73
CA CYS A 345 16.09 9.73 15.00
C CYS A 345 16.36 8.90 16.26
N ASN A 346 17.58 8.38 16.40
CA ASN A 346 17.99 7.57 17.55
C ASN A 346 17.96 8.38 18.86
N LYS A 347 18.47 9.61 18.84
CA LYS A 347 18.38 10.53 19.98
C LYS A 347 16.93 10.87 20.33
N ALA A 348 16.07 11.08 19.34
CA ALA A 348 14.66 11.39 19.58
C ALA A 348 13.93 10.19 20.19
N LEU A 349 14.26 8.97 19.74
CA LEU A 349 13.73 7.74 20.30
C LEU A 349 14.10 7.58 21.77
N ALA A 350 15.35 7.89 22.15
CA ALA A 350 15.79 7.90 23.54
C ALA A 350 15.03 8.91 24.42
N GLU A 351 14.42 9.93 23.82
CA GLU A 351 13.54 10.91 24.48
C GLU A 351 12.04 10.58 24.34
N GLY A 352 11.70 9.39 23.85
CA GLY A 352 10.33 8.89 23.74
C GLY A 352 9.57 9.32 22.49
N VAL A 353 10.26 9.86 21.47
CA VAL A 353 9.66 10.27 20.19
C VAL A 353 10.24 9.46 19.04
N ALA A 354 9.44 8.57 18.47
CA ALA A 354 9.87 7.75 17.34
C ALA A 354 9.73 8.51 16.01
N PHE A 355 10.87 8.81 15.39
CA PHE A 355 10.94 9.26 14.01
C PHE A 355 11.56 8.17 13.13
N VAL A 356 11.19 8.17 11.85
CA VAL A 356 11.73 7.22 10.88
C VAL A 356 12.34 7.99 9.72
N ARG A 357 13.62 7.72 9.47
CA ARG A 357 14.30 8.19 8.26
C ARG A 357 13.68 7.50 7.04
N ALA A 358 13.45 8.27 5.97
CA ALA A 358 13.09 7.72 4.68
C ALA A 358 14.31 6.97 4.12
N ASN A 359 14.28 5.65 4.19
CA ASN A 359 15.35 4.79 3.69
C ASN A 359 15.11 4.40 2.24
N TYR A 360 16.20 4.35 1.47
CA TYR A 360 16.20 4.00 0.06
C TYR A 360 17.28 2.95 -0.19
N ILE A 361 16.98 1.95 -1.03
CA ILE A 361 17.99 0.99 -1.46
C ILE A 361 18.74 1.61 -2.64
N VAL A 362 19.73 2.46 -2.35
CA VAL A 362 20.41 3.32 -3.35
C VAL A 362 21.00 2.53 -4.52
N THR A 363 21.37 1.25 -4.30
CA THR A 363 21.90 0.36 -5.33
C THR A 363 20.85 -0.18 -6.31
N GLU A 364 19.57 -0.21 -5.91
CA GLU A 364 18.48 -0.81 -6.69
C GLU A 364 17.49 0.24 -7.19
N GLU A 365 17.31 1.31 -6.43
CA GLU A 365 16.39 2.38 -6.77
C GLU A 365 16.94 3.24 -7.91
N LYS A 366 16.10 3.44 -8.92
CA LYS A 366 16.47 4.20 -10.11
C LYS A 366 16.62 5.70 -9.84
N PHE A 367 15.89 6.22 -8.86
CA PHE A 367 15.83 7.66 -8.54
C PHE A 367 15.78 7.88 -7.03
N PRO A 368 16.85 7.53 -6.29
CA PRO A 368 16.91 7.75 -4.84
C PRO A 368 16.71 9.24 -4.54
N ARG A 369 15.98 9.52 -3.47
CA ARG A 369 15.71 10.90 -3.04
C ARG A 369 16.73 11.36 -2.02
N ARG A 370 16.79 12.67 -1.82
CA ARG A 370 17.58 13.27 -0.75
C ARG A 370 17.14 12.68 0.60
N PRO A 371 18.07 12.41 1.54
CA PRO A 371 17.74 11.94 2.87
C PRO A 371 16.72 12.85 3.55
N SER A 372 15.81 12.24 4.31
CA SER A 372 14.79 12.96 5.07
C SER A 372 14.28 12.13 6.23
N ILE A 373 13.72 12.80 7.22
CA ILE A 373 12.80 12.18 8.18
C ILE A 373 11.40 12.27 7.59
N ARG A 374 10.71 11.14 7.44
CA ARG A 374 9.33 11.11 6.91
C ARG A 374 8.35 11.13 8.07
N LEU A 375 7.66 12.26 8.22
CA LEU A 375 6.60 12.42 9.20
C LEU A 375 5.28 11.91 8.63
N ALA A 376 4.61 11.03 9.38
CA ALA A 376 3.27 10.56 9.11
C ALA A 376 2.30 11.20 10.11
N VAL A 377 1.46 12.10 9.63
CA VAL A 377 0.52 12.83 10.48
C VAL A 377 -0.79 12.04 10.62
N SER A 378 -1.28 11.88 11.85
CA SER A 378 -2.54 11.20 12.16
C SER A 378 -3.61 12.19 12.60
N ALA A 379 -4.87 11.87 12.31
CA ALA A 379 -6.04 12.57 12.83
C ALA A 379 -6.13 12.53 14.37
N LYS A 380 -5.53 11.52 15.00
CA LYS A 380 -5.58 11.30 16.46
C LYS A 380 -4.43 11.94 17.24
N HIS A 381 -3.46 12.56 16.57
CA HIS A 381 -2.50 13.39 17.29
C HIS A 381 -3.20 14.63 17.87
N THR A 382 -2.94 14.94 19.13
CA THR A 382 -3.29 16.25 19.68
C THR A 382 -2.22 17.27 19.29
N GLN A 383 -2.49 18.56 19.45
CA GLN A 383 -1.47 19.57 19.16
C GLN A 383 -0.27 19.42 20.11
N GLU A 384 -0.50 19.03 21.36
CA GLU A 384 0.57 18.79 22.34
C GLU A 384 1.48 17.64 21.91
N HIS A 385 0.93 16.54 21.36
CA HIS A 385 1.75 15.46 20.80
C HIS A 385 2.66 15.96 19.68
N LEU A 386 2.11 16.75 18.76
CA LEU A 386 2.85 17.28 17.61
C LEU A 386 3.91 18.29 18.05
N ASP A 387 3.56 19.16 18.99
CA ASP A 387 4.46 20.18 19.53
C ASP A 387 5.61 19.55 20.30
N GLN A 388 5.31 18.60 21.20
CA GLN A 388 6.33 17.86 21.93
C GLN A 388 7.30 17.14 20.97
N ALA A 389 6.77 16.45 19.96
CA ALA A 389 7.60 15.73 18.99
C ALA A 389 8.52 16.68 18.21
N LEU A 390 7.97 17.81 17.73
CA LEU A 390 8.74 18.79 16.94
C LEU A 390 9.72 19.60 17.80
N ASP A 391 9.41 19.86 19.07
CA ASP A 391 10.32 20.52 20.01
C ASP A 391 11.51 19.63 20.37
N VAL A 392 11.26 18.32 20.57
CA VAL A 392 12.32 17.31 20.72
C VAL A 392 13.21 17.31 19.47
N LEU A 393 12.60 17.22 18.28
CA LEU A 393 13.34 17.19 17.02
C LEU A 393 14.18 18.47 16.82
N ALA A 394 13.60 19.66 17.07
CA ALA A 394 14.29 20.95 16.95
C ALA A 394 15.47 21.06 17.92
N ARG A 395 15.28 20.62 19.17
CA ARG A 395 16.35 20.64 20.18
C ARG A 395 17.49 19.69 19.82
N ILE A 396 17.17 18.46 19.40
CA ILE A 396 18.17 17.47 18.97
C ILE A 396 18.89 17.94 17.71
N ALA A 397 18.18 18.59 16.79
CA ALA A 397 18.80 19.16 15.60
C ALA A 397 19.85 20.20 15.98
N LYS A 398 19.52 21.11 16.90
CA LYS A 398 20.46 22.12 17.42
C LYS A 398 21.69 21.49 18.04
N THR A 399 21.54 20.50 18.91
CA THR A 399 22.69 19.88 19.58
C THR A 399 23.54 19.06 18.62
N THR A 400 22.93 18.43 17.62
CA THR A 400 23.63 17.58 16.64
C THR A 400 24.32 18.40 15.55
N LEU A 401 23.76 19.56 15.19
CA LEU A 401 24.25 20.48 14.14
C LEU A 401 24.96 21.72 14.71
N SER A 402 25.43 21.67 15.96
CA SER A 402 26.28 22.71 16.57
C SER A 402 27.66 22.19 16.98
N ASN A 403 27.95 20.92 16.69
CA ASN A 403 29.28 20.30 16.83
C ASN A 403 29.94 20.22 15.47
#